data_AF-A0A7S1QBD9-F1
#
_entry.id   AF-A0A7S1QBD9-F1
#
_cell.length_a   1.000
_cell.length_b   1.000
_cell.length_c   1.000
_cell.angle_alpha   90.00
_cell.angle_beta   90.00
_cell.angle_gamma   90.00
#
_symmetry.space_group_name_H-M   'P 1'
#
loop_
_entity.id
_entity.type
_entity.pdbx_description
1 polymer ?
#
loop_
_entity_poly.entity_id
_entity_poly.type
_entity_poly.pdbx_seq_one_letter_code
_entity_poly.pdbx_strand_id
1 'polypeptide(L)'
;RGLELAITTMRLGEVARFRLSPELAGGSALAALSPPPEGRSVVYELELVDWVSCRDLLGDGSVTKRLLRRAEDKRRSKVGDVCLCSCAVSAAASGAAPGEQLA
;
A
#
# COMPACT_ATOMS: atom_id res chain seq x y z
N ARG A 1 -2.47 -11.63 -8.08
CA ARG A 1 -1.44 -11.01 -7.21
C ARG A 1 -0.11 -10.68 -7.90
N GLY A 2 0.11 -11.01 -9.19
CA GLY A 2 1.41 -10.75 -9.84
C GLY A 2 1.81 -9.27 -9.88
N LEU A 3 0.81 -8.38 -10.04
CA LEU A 3 1.03 -6.94 -10.09
C LEU A 3 1.49 -6.35 -8.74
N GLU A 4 0.90 -6.78 -7.63
CA GLU A 4 1.33 -6.37 -6.28
C GLU A 4 2.78 -6.79 -6.02
N LEU A 5 3.14 -8.03 -6.42
CA LEU A 5 4.51 -8.52 -6.29
C LEU A 5 5.50 -7.67 -7.11
N ALA A 6 5.14 -7.30 -8.34
CA ALA A 6 5.97 -6.44 -9.18
C ALA A 6 6.25 -5.07 -8.53
N ILE A 7 5.24 -4.44 -7.94
CA ILE A 7 5.41 -3.14 -7.26
C ILE A 7 6.40 -3.26 -6.10
N THR A 8 6.42 -4.39 -5.36
CA THR A 8 7.38 -4.57 -4.25
C THR A 8 8.84 -4.62 -4.67
N THR A 9 9.15 -4.84 -5.96
CA THR A 9 10.53 -4.85 -6.46
C THR A 9 10.98 -3.48 -6.96
N MET A 10 10.08 -2.50 -7.04
CA MET A 10 10.37 -1.17 -7.60
C MET A 10 11.02 -0.23 -6.59
N ARG A 11 11.80 0.72 -7.10
CA ARG A 11 12.33 1.88 -6.35
C ARG A 11 11.40 3.08 -6.52
N LEU A 12 11.41 3.98 -5.55
CA LEU A 12 10.66 5.24 -5.64
C LEU A 12 11.11 6.03 -6.89
N GLY A 13 10.15 6.45 -7.71
CA GLY A 13 10.36 7.11 -9.01
C GLY A 13 10.75 6.19 -10.16
N GLU A 14 10.82 4.87 -9.95
CA GLU A 14 11.14 3.92 -11.01
C GLU A 14 9.94 3.77 -11.98
N VAL A 15 10.25 3.79 -13.27
CA VAL A 15 9.33 3.38 -14.34
C VAL A 15 9.78 2.01 -14.85
N ALA A 16 8.92 1.00 -14.73
CA ALA A 16 9.25 -0.38 -15.06
C ALA A 16 8.14 -1.05 -15.88
N ARG A 17 8.55 -1.98 -16.74
CA ARG A 17 7.65 -2.74 -17.62
C ARG A 17 7.64 -4.20 -17.21
N PHE A 18 6.48 -4.69 -16.78
CA PHE A 18 6.29 -6.06 -16.31
C PHE A 18 5.42 -6.85 -17.27
N ARG A 19 5.90 -8.02 -17.69
CA ARG A 19 5.11 -8.98 -18.45
C ARG A 19 4.62 -10.07 -17.50
N LEU A 20 3.32 -10.14 -17.29
CA LEU A 20 2.68 -11.14 -16.43
C LEU A 20 2.01 -12.22 -17.30
N SER A 21 2.18 -13.48 -16.90
CA SER A 21 1.44 -14.60 -17.50
C SER A 21 -0.03 -14.55 -17.08
N PRO A 22 -0.95 -15.25 -17.78
CA PRO A 22 -2.38 -15.22 -17.48
C PRO A 22 -2.71 -15.55 -16.01
N GLU A 23 -1.95 -16.47 -15.42
CA GLU A 23 -2.14 -16.96 -14.05
C GLU A 23 -1.79 -15.88 -13.00
N LEU A 24 -0.91 -14.94 -13.36
CA LEU A 24 -0.44 -13.88 -12.48
C LEU A 24 -1.13 -12.54 -12.71
N ALA A 25 -1.66 -12.33 -13.93
CA ALA A 25 -2.37 -11.12 -14.33
C ALA A 25 -3.74 -10.99 -13.67
N GLY A 26 -4.40 -12.11 -13.35
CA GLY A 26 -5.69 -12.14 -12.67
C GLY A 26 -5.63 -11.93 -11.15
N GLY A 27 -6.76 -11.54 -10.57
CA GLY A 27 -6.99 -11.55 -9.12
C GLY A 27 -6.12 -10.57 -8.32
N SER A 28 -5.65 -9.48 -8.92
CA SER A 28 -5.14 -8.34 -8.17
C SER A 28 -6.24 -7.29 -8.06
N ALA A 29 -6.43 -6.69 -6.90
CA ALA A 29 -7.37 -5.56 -6.75
C ALA A 29 -6.99 -4.40 -7.67
N LEU A 30 -5.69 -4.26 -7.99
CA LEU A 30 -5.18 -3.27 -8.93
C LEU A 30 -5.47 -3.63 -10.40
N ALA A 31 -5.60 -4.91 -10.72
CA ALA A 31 -6.00 -5.37 -12.05
C ALA A 31 -7.49 -5.13 -12.33
N ALA A 32 -8.31 -4.84 -11.30
CA ALA A 32 -9.72 -4.50 -11.48
C ALA A 32 -9.92 -3.16 -12.24
N LEU A 33 -8.93 -2.26 -12.19
CA LEU A 33 -8.97 -0.99 -12.93
C LEU A 33 -8.83 -1.18 -14.46
N SER A 34 -8.21 -2.29 -14.89
CA SER A 34 -8.05 -2.66 -16.30
C SER A 34 -7.91 -4.17 -16.41
N PRO A 35 -9.03 -4.93 -16.44
CA PRO A 35 -8.98 -6.38 -16.42
C PRO A 35 -8.30 -6.93 -17.68
N PRO A 36 -7.35 -7.89 -17.53
CA PRO A 36 -6.67 -8.48 -18.66
C PRO A 36 -7.62 -9.39 -19.46
N PRO A 37 -7.49 -9.49 -20.79
CA PRO A 37 -8.20 -10.48 -21.57
C PRO A 37 -7.82 -11.90 -21.13
N GLU A 38 -8.83 -12.79 -21.03
CA GLU A 38 -8.67 -14.13 -20.47
C GLU A 38 -7.60 -14.96 -21.21
N GLY A 39 -6.81 -15.71 -20.45
CA GLY A 39 -5.83 -16.66 -20.98
C GLY A 39 -4.64 -16.03 -21.72
N ARG A 40 -4.43 -14.71 -21.64
CA ARG A 40 -3.32 -14.03 -22.32
C ARG A 40 -2.34 -13.35 -21.36
N SER A 41 -1.07 -13.35 -21.75
CA SER A 41 -0.05 -12.58 -21.04
C SER A 41 -0.29 -11.09 -21.25
N VAL A 42 -0.20 -10.30 -20.19
CA VAL A 42 -0.39 -8.85 -20.23
C VAL A 42 0.90 -8.14 -19.85
N VAL A 43 1.12 -7.00 -20.48
CA VAL A 43 2.25 -6.13 -20.19
C VAL A 43 1.72 -4.88 -19.49
N TYR A 44 2.24 -4.62 -18.29
CA TYR A 44 1.98 -3.40 -17.54
C TYR A 44 3.20 -2.49 -17.59
N GLU A 45 2.97 -1.20 -17.72
CA GLU A 45 3.96 -0.16 -17.50
C GLU A 45 3.56 0.60 -16.25
N LEU A 46 4.45 0.67 -15.26
CA LEU A 46 4.16 1.18 -13.94
C LEU A 46 5.21 2.23 -13.56
N GLU A 47 4.76 3.28 -12.89
CA GLU A 47 5.62 4.25 -12.22
C GLU A 47 5.32 4.23 -10.71
N LEU A 48 6.36 4.04 -9.87
CA LEU A 48 6.19 4.13 -8.42
C LEU A 48 6.35 5.56 -7.95
N VAL A 49 5.25 6.32 -7.89
CA VAL A 49 5.27 7.76 -7.56
C VAL A 49 5.57 8.02 -6.09
N ASP A 50 4.95 7.27 -5.17
CA ASP A 50 5.16 7.40 -3.73
C ASP A 50 4.81 6.11 -2.98
N TRP A 51 5.39 5.92 -1.79
CA TRP A 51 4.99 4.87 -0.87
C TRP A 51 5.20 5.27 0.59
N VAL A 52 4.31 4.80 1.46
CA VAL A 52 4.40 5.00 2.92
C VAL A 52 4.59 3.66 3.61
N SER A 53 5.56 3.58 4.51
CA SER A 53 5.73 2.39 5.35
C SER A 53 4.61 2.33 6.38
N CYS A 54 3.79 1.30 6.29
CA CYS A 54 2.75 0.99 7.27
C CYS A 54 3.20 -0.23 8.09
N ARG A 55 3.09 -0.14 9.42
CA ARG A 55 3.36 -1.25 10.32
C ARG A 55 2.24 -1.39 11.33
N ASP A 56 1.68 -2.59 11.42
CA ASP A 56 0.82 -2.97 12.52
C ASP A 56 1.66 -3.13 13.80
N LEU A 57 1.30 -2.36 14.82
CA LEU A 57 2.04 -2.32 16.08
C LEU A 57 1.58 -3.41 17.06
N LEU A 58 0.33 -3.89 16.93
CA LEU A 58 -0.25 -4.87 17.85
C LEU A 58 -0.46 -6.24 17.21
N GLY A 59 -0.43 -6.33 15.89
CA GLY A 59 -0.57 -7.58 15.13
C GLY A 59 -2.03 -7.99 14.89
N ASP A 60 -2.98 -7.19 15.36
CA ASP A 60 -4.42 -7.40 15.21
C ASP A 60 -5.07 -6.36 14.26
N GLY A 61 -4.27 -5.49 13.65
CA GLY A 61 -4.71 -4.41 12.77
C GLY A 61 -5.29 -3.17 13.46
N SER A 62 -5.46 -3.18 14.79
CA SER A 62 -6.14 -2.09 15.51
C SER A 62 -5.30 -0.80 15.60
N VAL A 63 -3.97 -0.92 15.64
CA VAL A 63 -3.05 0.22 15.69
C VAL A 63 -2.02 0.11 14.58
N THR A 64 -2.24 0.87 13.51
CA THR A 64 -1.32 0.94 12.37
C THR A 64 -0.51 2.25 12.40
N LYS A 65 0.82 2.13 12.42
CA LYS A 65 1.74 3.27 12.28
C LYS A 65 2.09 3.49 10.81
N ARG A 66 1.84 4.70 10.32
CA ARG A 66 2.32 5.20 9.02
C ARG A 66 3.53 6.10 9.22
N LEU A 67 4.65 5.79 8.56
CA LEU A 67 5.88 6.58 8.67
C LEU A 67 5.90 7.69 7.61
N LEU A 68 5.53 8.91 7.99
CA LEU A 68 5.53 10.07 7.08
C LEU A 68 6.91 10.70 6.91
N ARG A 69 7.72 10.69 7.97
CA ARG A 69 9.09 11.21 7.95
C ARG A 69 10.00 10.25 8.71
N ARG A 70 11.13 9.88 8.10
CA ARG A 70 12.16 9.09 8.77
C ARG A 70 12.87 9.94 9.82
N ALA A 71 13.13 9.35 10.98
CA ALA A 71 14.00 9.95 11.99
C ALA A 71 15.44 10.02 11.47
N GLU A 72 16.20 11.00 11.96
CA GLU A 72 17.62 11.18 11.64
C GLU A 72 18.48 10.08 12.28
N ASP A 73 18.05 9.57 13.43
CA ASP A 73 18.70 8.48 14.14
C ASP A 73 17.78 7.25 14.30
N LYS A 74 18.40 6.14 14.73
CA LYS A 74 17.70 4.85 14.94
C LYS A 74 17.28 4.63 16.39
N ARG A 75 17.29 5.67 17.23
CA ARG A 75 16.91 5.53 18.64
C ARG A 75 15.44 5.15 18.76
N ARG A 76 15.15 4.30 19.74
CA ARG A 76 13.79 3.87 20.07
C ARG A 76 13.59 4.06 21.56
N SER A 77 12.55 4.81 21.91
CA SER A 77 12.14 4.98 23.30
C SER A 77 11.74 3.63 23.90
N LYS A 78 12.10 3.43 25.16
CA LYS A 78 11.80 2.24 25.95
C LYS A 78 10.70 2.55 26.96
N VAL A 79 10.17 1.49 27.56
CA VAL A 79 9.24 1.62 28.68
C VAL A 79 9.95 2.37 29.82
N GLY A 80 9.31 3.44 30.30
CA GLY A 80 9.86 4.33 31.34
C GLY A 80 10.53 5.60 30.83
N ASP A 81 10.79 5.72 29.52
CA ASP A 81 11.35 6.95 28.95
C ASP A 81 10.30 8.08 28.94
N VAL A 82 10.72 9.29 29.29
CA VAL A 82 9.90 10.50 29.13
C VAL A 82 10.13 11.09 27.74
N CYS A 83 9.07 11.23 26.96
CA CYS A 83 9.11 11.75 25.59
C CYS A 83 8.23 12.99 25.46
N LEU A 84 8.72 14.01 24.76
CA LEU A 84 7.92 15.16 24.35
C LEU A 84 7.37 14.89 22.95
N CYS A 85 6.05 14.88 22.83
CA CYS A 85 5.34 14.56 21.59
C CYS A 85 4.42 15.71 21.19
N SER A 86 4.41 16.06 19.90
CA SER A 86 3.37 16.90 19.31
C SER A 86 2.38 16.00 18.58
N CYS A 87 1.10 16.07 18.94
CA CYS A 87 0.05 15.26 18.30
C CYS A 87 -1.08 16.14 17.76
N ALA A 88 -1.59 15.75 16.60
CA ALA A 88 -2.87 16.20 16.07
C ALA A 88 -3.74 14.97 15.91
N VAL A 89 -4.99 15.05 16.38
CA VAL A 89 -5.93 13.94 16.32
C VAL A 89 -7.11 14.35 15.46
N SER A 90 -7.46 13.50 14.52
CA SER A 90 -8.65 13.65 13.68
C SER A 90 -9.42 12.34 13.69
N ALA A 91 -10.74 12.41 13.86
CA ALA A 91 -11.62 11.29 13.59
C ALA A 91 -11.91 11.24 12.09
N ALA A 92 -11.74 10.08 11.46
CA ALA A 92 -12.33 9.86 10.15
C ALA A 92 -13.84 9.75 10.35
N ALA A 93 -14.62 10.58 9.65
CA ALA A 93 -16.05 10.32 9.54
C ALA A 93 -16.19 8.92 8.92
N SER A 94 -17.05 8.09 9.51
CA SER A 94 -17.42 6.79 8.93
C SER A 94 -17.99 7.03 7.54
N GLY A 95 -17.14 6.91 6.53
CA GLY A 95 -17.56 6.92 5.13
C GLY A 95 -18.17 5.57 4.84
N ALA A 96 -19.50 5.47 4.92
CA ALA A 96 -20.21 4.49 4.13
C ALA A 96 -19.80 4.70 2.66
N ALA A 97 -19.31 3.64 2.01
CA ALA A 97 -18.99 3.69 0.59
C ALA A 97 -20.22 4.20 -0.19
N PRO A 98 -20.07 5.20 -1.07
CA PRO A 98 -21.17 5.63 -1.92
C PRO A 98 -21.31 4.60 -3.05
N GLY A 99 -22.42 3.85 -3.00
CA GLY A 99 -23.11 3.31 -4.17
C GLY A 99 -22.41 2.23 -4.99
N GLU A 100 -22.78 0.97 -4.71
CA GLU A 100 -23.10 0.03 -5.79
C GLU A 100 -24.20 -0.91 -5.29
N GLN A 101 -25.45 -0.51 -5.54
CA GLN A 101 -26.59 -1.42 -5.59
C GLN A 101 -27.26 -1.15 -6.93
N LEU A 102 -26.74 -1.81 -7.97
CA LEU A 102 -27.47 -1.92 -9.23
C LEU A 102 -28.51 -3.03 -9.04
N ALA A 103 -29.75 -2.68 -9.37
CA ALA A 103 -30.87 -3.59 -9.55
C ALA A 103 -30.58 -4.63 -10.65
#